data_AF-A0A966EHC8-F1
#
_entry.id   AF-A0A966EHC8-F1
#
_cell.length_a   1.000
_cell.length_b   1.000
_cell.length_c   1.000
_cell.angle_alpha   90.00
_cell.angle_beta   90.00
_cell.angle_gamma   90.00
#
_symmetry.space_group_name_H-M   'P 1'
#
loop_
_entity.id
_entity.type
_entity.pdbx_description
1 polymer ?
#
loop_
_entity_poly.entity_id
_entity_poly.type
_entity_poly.pdbx_seq_one_letter_code
_entity_poly.pdbx_strand_id
1 'polypeptide(L)' 'MIPALISAMAACTWHLYDNAESLRWLVTLQASTTLLGNITLACAAWNLQRDATVKG' A
#
# COMPACT_ATOMS: atom_id res chain seq x y z
N MET A 1 2.77 -3.44 7.65
CA MET A 1 3.38 -4.05 6.44
C MET A 1 2.40 -4.88 5.61
N ILE A 2 1.25 -5.31 6.15
CA ILE A 2 0.21 -6.03 5.41
C ILE A 2 -0.17 -5.36 4.07
N PRO A 3 -0.32 -4.02 3.99
CA PRO A 3 -0.64 -3.37 2.71
C PRO A 3 0.42 -3.59 1.62
N ALA A 4 1.70 -3.57 2.00
CA ALA A 4 2.81 -3.80 1.07
C ALA A 4 2.87 -5.26 0.60
N LEU A 5 2.54 -6.21 1.48
CA LEU A 5 2.54 -7.64 1.16
C LEU A 5 1.42 -7.99 0.17
N ILE A 6 0.21 -7.47 0.40
CA ILE A 6 -0.93 -7.65 -0.50
C ILE A 6 -0.64 -7.03 -1.88
N SER A 7 -0.05 -5.83 -1.90
CA SER A 7 0.40 -5.17 -3.13
C SER A 7 1.37 -6.05 -3.93
N ALA A 8 2.41 -6.61 -3.27
CA ALA A 8 3.36 -7.51 -3.93
C ALA A 8 2.70 -8.79 -4.46
N MET A 9 1.78 -9.41 -3.70
CA MET A 9 1.08 -10.62 -4.14
C MET A 9 0.16 -10.36 -5.34
N ALA A 10 -0.51 -9.21 -5.40
CA ALA A 10 -1.30 -8.81 -6.56
C ALA A 10 -0.42 -8.66 -7.83
N ALA A 11 0.76 -8.06 -7.69
CA ALA A 11 1.74 -7.94 -8.77
C ALA A 11 2.22 -9.32 -9.28
N CYS A 12 2.60 -10.20 -8.35
CA CYS A 12 3.06 -11.55 -8.67
C CYS A 12 1.96 -12.38 -9.35
N THR A 13 0.72 -12.26 -8.88
CA THR A 13 -0.42 -12.98 -9.47
C THR A 13 -0.70 -12.52 -10.89
N TRP A 14 -0.68 -11.21 -11.16
CA TRP A 14 -0.88 -10.69 -12.52
C TRP A 14 0.21 -11.15 -13.50
N HIS A 15 1.48 -11.15 -13.08
CA HIS A 15 2.59 -11.62 -13.90
C HIS A 15 2.62 -13.15 -14.07
N LEU A 16 2.20 -13.93 -13.07
CA LEU A 16 2.13 -15.40 -13.15
C LEU A 16 1.12 -15.86 -14.22
N TYR A 17 0.04 -15.10 -14.42
CA TYR A 17 -0.98 -15.36 -15.43
C TYR A 17 -0.76 -14.59 -16.73
N ASP A 18 0.50 -14.25 -17.05
CA ASP A 18 0.93 -13.66 -18.31
C ASP A 18 0.15 -12.39 -18.71
N ASN A 19 -0.16 -11.56 -17.71
CA ASN A 19 -0.87 -10.29 -17.88
C ASN A 19 -2.28 -10.39 -18.46
N ALA A 20 -2.98 -11.51 -18.23
CA ALA A 20 -4.36 -11.70 -18.68
C ALA A 20 -5.27 -10.49 -18.36
N GLU A 21 -6.03 -10.04 -19.36
CA GLU A 21 -6.91 -8.86 -19.28
C GLU A 21 -7.92 -8.97 -18.12
N SER A 22 -8.42 -10.18 -17.86
CA SER A 22 -9.35 -10.49 -16.75
C SER A 22 -8.76 -10.23 -15.36
N LEU A 23 -7.44 -10.21 -15.21
CA LEU A 23 -6.72 -9.98 -13.96
C LEU A 23 -6.19 -8.56 -13.82
N ARG A 24 -6.43 -7.69 -14.81
CA ARG A 24 -5.94 -6.30 -14.80
C ARG A 24 -6.41 -5.49 -13.57
N TRP A 25 -7.53 -5.86 -12.97
CA TRP A 25 -8.03 -5.27 -11.72
C TRP A 25 -7.06 -5.45 -10.53
N LEU A 26 -6.19 -6.48 -10.56
CA LEU A 26 -5.16 -6.69 -9.53
C LEU A 26 -4.16 -5.54 -9.46
N VAL A 27 -3.87 -4.90 -10.60
CA VAL A 27 -2.99 -3.71 -10.65
C VAL A 27 -3.64 -2.54 -9.91
N THR A 28 -4.96 -2.37 -10.05
CA THR A 28 -5.72 -1.37 -9.30
C THR A 28 -5.71 -1.68 -7.80
N LEU A 29 -5.83 -2.96 -7.42
CA LEU A 29 -5.72 -3.38 -6.02
C LEU A 29 -4.30 -3.15 -5.47
N GLN A 30 -3.28 -3.47 -6.24
CA GLN A 30 -1.87 -3.21 -5.89
C GLN A 30 -1.63 -1.72 -5.63
N ALA A 31 -2.11 -0.86 -6.55
CA ALA A 31 -1.96 0.58 -6.44
C ALA A 31 -2.73 1.15 -5.24
N SER A 32 -3.98 0.72 -5.02
CA SER A 32 -4.80 1.19 -3.89
C SER A 32 -4.20 0.79 -2.55
N THR A 33 -3.69 -0.43 -2.44
CA THR A 33 -3.09 -0.93 -1.20
C THR A 33 -1.77 -0.21 -0.89
N THR A 34 -1.00 0.13 -1.92
CA THR A 34 0.21 0.97 -1.78
C THR A 34 -0.12 2.38 -1.31
N LEU A 35 -1.14 3.00 -1.92
CA LEU A 35 -1.61 4.33 -1.52
C LEU A 35 -2.07 4.34 -0.06
N LEU A 36 -2.90 3.37 0.33
CA LEU A 36 -3.38 3.22 1.70
C LEU A 36 -2.23 3.03 2.70
N GLY A 37 -1.24 2.21 2.35
CA GLY A 37 -0.04 2.01 3.16
C GLY A 37 0.72 3.33 3.42
N ASN A 38 0.95 4.11 2.37
CA ASN A 38 1.65 5.39 2.46
C ASN A 38 0.85 6.44 3.25
N ILE A 39 -0.46 6.54 3.03
CA ILE A 39 -1.34 7.43 3.81
C ILE A 39 -1.28 7.07 5.30
N THR A 40 -1.34 5.77 5.63
CA THR A 40 -1.26 5.31 7.01
C THR A 40 0.07 5.71 7.66
N LEU A 41 1.18 5.53 6.94
CA LEU A 41 2.51 5.94 7.41
C LEU A 41 2.62 7.46 7.57
N ALA A 42 2.09 8.24 6.63
CA ALA A 42 2.07 9.70 6.71
C ALA A 42 1.26 10.18 7.92
N CYS A 43 0.08 9.61 8.16
CA CYS A 43 -0.73 9.88 9.36
C CYS A 43 0.02 9.52 10.65
N ALA A 44 0.69 8.35 10.68
CA ALA A 44 1.47 7.93 11.84
C ALA A 44 2.63 8.89 12.12
N ALA A 45 3.37 9.31 11.09
CA ALA A 45 4.45 10.27 11.21
C ALA A 45 3.95 11.66 11.66
N TRP A 46 2.80 12.10 11.14
CA TRP A 46 2.16 13.35 11.56
C TRP A 46 1.75 13.32 13.03
N ASN A 47 1.13 12.24 13.48
CA ASN A 47 0.76 12.08 14.90
C ASN A 47 2.00 12.04 15.80
N LEU A 48 3.05 11.32 15.40
CA LEU A 48 4.30 11.26 16.14
C LEU A 48 4.97 12.65 16.25
N GLN A 49 4.99 13.42 15.15
CA GLN A 49 5.49 14.79 15.15
C GLN A 49 4.69 15.70 16.09
N ARG A 50 3.36 15.57 16.10
CA ARG A 50 2.50 16.32 17.03
C ARG A 50 2.81 15.98 18.49
N ASP A 51 2.90 14.70 18.81
CA ASP A 51 3.23 14.24 20.17
C ASP A 51 4.62 14.72 20.61
N ALA A 52 5.60 14.70 19.72
CA ALA A 52 6.94 15.21 19.99
C ALA A 52 6.95 16.73 20.23
N THR A 53 6.14 17.48 19.48
CA THR A 53 6.05 18.95 19.60
C THR A 53 5.31 19.39 20.86
N VAL A 54 4.37 18.59 21.37
CA VAL A 54 3.61 18.90 22.61
C VAL A 54 4.40 18.57 23.89
N LYS A 55 5.38 17.66 23.81
CA LYS A 55 6.19 17.22 24.97
C LYS A 55 7.53 17.95 25.13
N GLY A 56 7.96 18.72 24.13
CA GLY A 56 9.19 19.54 24.17
C GLY A 56 8.91 20.97 24.61
#